data_AF-A0A7C1KG63-F1
#
_entry.id   AF-A0A7C1KG63-F1
#
_cell.length_a   1.000
_cell.length_b   1.000
_cell.length_c   1.000
_cell.angle_alpha   90.00
_cell.angle_beta   90.00
_cell.angle_gamma   90.00
#
_symmetry.space_group_name_H-M   'P 1'
#
loop_
_entity.id
_entity.type
_entity.pdbx_description
1 polymer ?
#
loop_
_entity_poly.entity_id
_entity_poly.type
_entity_poly.pdbx_seq_one_letter_code
_entity_poly.pdbx_strand_id
1 'polypeptide(L)'
;MVMGEADDGWRISGDPHFPVNRGRLCIKGWTATELLQHPQRLRQPLLHGQPVDWNTAYDYITERLRHLQQRYGPQAIGVFGSGALTNEKAYYLGKFARLVLRTPHIDYNGRYCMSSAAAASNKAFGIDRGLPFPVSDLALARTILLVGGNPLETLPPMAQWFEEQRAHGGRLIVVDPRRTA
;
A
#
# COMPACT_ATOMS: atom_id res chain seq x y z
N MET A 1 11.78 0.30 -10.07
CA MET A 1 12.77 0.41 -8.97
C MET A 1 13.56 -0.87 -8.99
N VAL A 2 14.87 -0.78 -9.03
CA VAL A 2 15.76 -1.95 -8.97
C VAL A 2 16.54 -1.84 -7.66
N MET A 3 16.57 -2.93 -6.91
CA MET A 3 17.41 -3.06 -5.73
C MET A 3 18.49 -4.08 -6.02
N GLY A 4 19.74 -3.72 -5.72
CA GLY A 4 20.89 -4.60 -5.83
C GLY A 4 21.66 -4.62 -4.53
N GLU A 5 22.26 -5.78 -4.23
CA GLU A 5 23.24 -5.90 -3.15
C GLU A 5 24.58 -5.33 -3.64
N ALA A 6 25.25 -4.57 -2.79
CA ALA A 6 26.55 -3.97 -3.03
C ALA A 6 27.45 -4.22 -1.80
N ASP A 7 28.77 -4.04 -1.98
CA ASP A 7 29.76 -4.33 -0.94
C ASP A 7 29.54 -3.56 0.37
N ASP A 8 28.83 -2.42 0.31
CA ASP A 8 28.48 -1.53 1.42
C ASP A 8 27.00 -1.56 1.84
N GLY A 9 26.18 -2.45 1.27
CA GLY A 9 24.77 -2.61 1.64
C GLY A 9 23.82 -2.70 0.44
N TRP A 10 22.63 -2.09 0.57
CA TRP A 10 21.61 -2.13 -0.49
C TRP A 10 21.66 -0.86 -1.32
N ARG A 11 21.87 -1.01 -2.64
CA ARG A 11 21.73 0.09 -3.60
C ARG A 11 20.34 0.05 -4.23
N ILE A 12 19.77 1.24 -4.39
CA ILE A 12 18.47 1.44 -5.00
C ILE A 12 18.60 2.37 -6.19
N SER A 13 17.93 2.05 -7.28
CA SER A 13 17.87 2.89 -8.46
C SER A 13 16.50 2.87 -9.11
N GLY A 14 16.21 3.93 -9.86
CA GLY A 14 15.09 3.96 -10.78
C GLY A 14 15.28 2.96 -11.90
N ASP A 15 14.21 2.24 -12.27
CA ASP A 15 14.21 1.50 -13.53
C ASP A 15 13.73 2.43 -14.65
N PRO A 16 14.60 2.86 -15.58
CA PRO A 16 14.20 3.77 -16.64
C PRO A 16 13.18 3.16 -17.61
N HIS A 17 13.08 1.82 -17.69
CA HIS A 17 12.13 1.14 -18.56
C HIS A 17 10.74 0.95 -17.93
N PHE A 18 10.58 1.27 -16.63
CA PHE A 18 9.29 1.12 -15.99
C PHE A 18 8.31 2.21 -16.46
N PRO A 19 7.18 1.85 -17.10
CA PRO A 19 6.38 2.80 -17.87
C PRO A 19 5.63 3.82 -17.01
N VAL A 20 5.44 3.55 -15.71
CA VAL A 20 4.65 4.44 -14.84
C VAL A 20 5.48 5.61 -14.31
N ASN A 21 6.75 5.39 -13.99
CA ASN A 21 7.61 6.42 -13.40
C ASN A 21 8.86 6.75 -14.20
N ARG A 22 9.19 6.01 -15.27
CA ARG A 22 10.38 6.21 -16.11
C ARG A 22 11.66 6.38 -15.27
N GLY A 23 11.79 5.57 -14.21
CA GLY A 23 12.91 5.62 -13.27
C GLY A 23 12.85 6.73 -12.22
N ARG A 24 11.89 7.66 -12.26
CA ARG A 24 11.76 8.70 -11.23
C ARG A 24 11.31 8.10 -9.89
N LEU A 25 12.07 8.38 -8.84
CA LEU A 25 11.72 8.03 -7.45
C LEU A 25 11.54 9.30 -6.64
N CYS A 26 10.58 9.30 -5.72
CA CYS A 26 10.50 10.33 -4.68
C CYS A 26 11.47 10.01 -3.54
N ILE A 27 11.65 10.93 -2.59
CA ILE A 27 12.57 10.73 -1.45
C ILE A 27 12.32 9.40 -0.71
N LYS A 28 11.05 9.03 -0.49
CA LYS A 28 10.67 7.77 0.15
C LYS A 28 11.14 6.54 -0.63
N GLY A 29 11.21 6.65 -1.96
CA GLY A 29 11.73 5.58 -2.81
C GLY A 29 13.25 5.51 -2.76
N TRP A 30 13.94 6.65 -2.75
CA TRP A 30 15.41 6.71 -2.66
C TRP A 30 15.95 6.24 -1.32
N THR A 31 15.22 6.47 -0.22
CA THR A 31 15.66 6.09 1.13
C THR A 31 15.07 4.75 1.60
N ALA A 32 14.37 4.02 0.73
CA ALA A 32 13.62 2.82 1.14
C ALA A 32 14.51 1.72 1.78
N THR A 33 15.78 1.64 1.37
CA THR A 33 16.75 0.66 1.88
C THR A 33 17.22 0.97 3.30
N GLU A 34 17.20 2.23 3.74
CA GLU A 34 17.63 2.65 5.08
C GLU A 34 16.80 1.97 6.18
N LEU A 35 15.51 1.75 5.91
CA LEU A 35 14.61 1.05 6.83
C LEU A 35 15.00 -0.41 7.06
N LEU A 36 15.73 -1.02 6.12
CA LEU A 36 16.12 -2.43 6.24
C LEU A 36 17.18 -2.63 7.32
N GLN A 37 18.06 -1.65 7.52
CA GLN A 37 19.18 -1.69 8.45
C GLN A 37 18.99 -0.80 9.68
N HIS A 38 17.87 -0.07 9.78
CA HIS A 38 17.62 0.86 10.88
C HIS A 38 17.79 0.18 12.27
N PRO A 39 18.53 0.79 13.22
CA PRO A 39 18.89 0.16 14.48
C PRO A 39 17.68 -0.16 15.37
N GLN A 40 16.57 0.57 15.22
CA GLN A 40 15.33 0.32 15.97
C GLN A 40 14.45 -0.79 15.35
N ARG A 41 14.86 -1.39 14.22
CA ARG A 41 14.07 -2.46 13.60
C ARG A 41 14.10 -3.70 14.51
N LEU A 42 12.93 -4.11 14.99
CA LEU A 42 12.79 -5.35 15.75
C LEU A 42 13.12 -6.56 14.88
N ARG A 43 14.00 -7.43 15.39
CA ARG A 43 14.47 -8.65 14.71
C ARG A 43 14.05 -9.95 15.40
N GLN A 44 13.39 -9.83 16.55
CA GLN A 44 12.87 -10.96 17.33
C GLN A 44 11.50 -10.61 17.91
N PRO A 45 10.64 -11.60 18.21
CA PRO A 45 9.37 -11.38 18.86
C PRO A 45 9.53 -10.71 20.23
N LEU A 46 8.56 -9.85 20.58
CA LEU A 46 8.44 -9.27 21.90
C LEU A 46 7.08 -9.64 22.50
N LEU A 47 7.07 -10.12 23.74
CA LEU A 47 5.86 -10.36 24.52
C LEU A 47 5.84 -9.37 25.69
N HIS A 48 4.84 -8.49 25.73
CA HIS A 48 4.74 -7.39 26.70
C HIS A 48 6.02 -6.53 26.78
N GLY A 49 6.67 -6.29 25.63
CA GLY A 49 7.89 -5.50 25.52
C GLY A 49 9.19 -6.27 25.82
N GLN A 50 9.10 -7.55 26.21
CA GLN A 50 10.26 -8.38 26.51
C GLN A 50 10.57 -9.36 25.38
N PRO A 51 11.83 -9.53 24.97
CA PRO A 51 12.23 -10.52 23.97
C PRO A 51 11.86 -11.95 24.34
N VAL A 52 11.36 -12.70 23.36
CA VAL A 52 11.11 -14.15 23.47
C VAL A 52 11.51 -14.85 22.16
N ASP A 53 11.74 -16.16 22.23
CA ASP A 53 11.93 -16.97 21.03
C ASP A 53 10.61 -17.19 20.27
N TRP A 54 10.71 -17.68 19.04
CA TRP A 54 9.55 -17.89 18.17
C TRP A 54 8.57 -18.93 18.69
N ASN A 55 9.03 -20.01 19.32
CA ASN A 55 8.12 -21.06 19.82
C ASN A 55 7.28 -20.50 20.96
N THR A 56 7.92 -19.83 21.93
CA THR A 56 7.23 -19.15 23.03
C THR A 56 6.19 -18.14 22.51
N ALA A 57 6.53 -17.34 21.49
CA ALA A 57 5.60 -16.39 20.89
C ALA A 57 4.40 -17.09 20.23
N TYR A 58 4.63 -18.15 19.45
CA TYR A 58 3.57 -18.89 18.78
C TYR A 58 2.66 -19.66 19.73
N ASP A 59 3.22 -20.25 20.78
CA ASP A 59 2.45 -20.94 21.82
C ASP A 59 1.51 -19.98 22.51
N TYR A 60 2.01 -18.81 22.93
CA TYR A 60 1.18 -17.77 23.53
C TYR A 60 0.06 -17.31 22.58
N ILE A 61 0.37 -16.99 21.32
CA ILE A 61 -0.65 -16.56 20.34
C ILE A 61 -1.71 -17.64 20.16
N THR A 62 -1.29 -18.89 19.99
CA THR A 62 -2.18 -20.02 19.72
C THR A 62 -3.09 -20.31 20.92
N GLU A 63 -2.54 -20.34 22.14
CA GLU A 63 -3.30 -20.54 23.36
C GLU A 63 -4.36 -19.45 23.54
N ARG A 64 -3.97 -18.17 23.40
CA ARG A 64 -4.89 -17.05 23.57
C ARG A 64 -6.00 -17.06 22.52
N LEU A 65 -5.68 -17.31 21.26
CA LEU A 65 -6.67 -17.40 20.19
C LEU A 65 -7.66 -18.55 20.44
N ARG A 66 -7.15 -19.74 20.79
CA ARG A 66 -8.01 -20.91 21.10
C ARG A 66 -8.91 -20.65 22.30
N HIS A 67 -8.38 -20.10 23.38
CA HIS A 67 -9.16 -19.75 24.57
C HIS A 67 -10.29 -18.76 24.24
N LEU A 68 -9.99 -17.71 23.47
CA LEU A 68 -10.99 -16.73 23.05
C LEU A 68 -12.07 -17.35 22.14
N GLN A 69 -11.68 -18.19 21.19
CA GLN A 69 -12.62 -18.88 20.31
C GLN A 69 -13.50 -19.89 21.08
N GLN A 70 -12.95 -20.61 22.04
CA GLN A 70 -13.71 -21.54 22.89
C GLN A 70 -14.74 -20.80 23.74
N ARG A 71 -14.38 -19.64 24.29
CA ARG A 71 -15.23 -18.88 25.20
C ARG A 71 -16.28 -18.01 24.48
N TYR A 72 -15.92 -17.40 23.35
CA TYR A 72 -16.72 -16.36 22.70
C TYR A 72 -17.05 -16.68 21.23
N GLY A 73 -16.60 -17.83 20.72
CA GLY A 73 -16.77 -18.23 19.33
C GLY A 73 -15.76 -17.61 18.36
N PRO A 74 -15.71 -18.09 17.10
CA PRO A 74 -14.76 -17.62 16.10
C PRO A 74 -14.86 -16.13 15.76
N GLN A 75 -16.05 -15.53 15.90
CA GLN A 75 -16.30 -14.11 15.63
C GLN A 75 -15.63 -13.17 16.64
N ALA A 76 -15.14 -13.69 17.77
CA ALA A 76 -14.39 -12.88 18.74
C ALA A 76 -12.99 -12.48 18.23
N ILE A 77 -12.54 -13.04 17.11
CA ILE A 77 -11.22 -12.75 16.53
C ILE A 77 -11.38 -11.83 15.32
N GLY A 78 -10.62 -10.74 15.29
CA GLY A 78 -10.51 -9.85 14.14
C GLY A 78 -9.11 -9.87 13.55
N VAL A 79 -9.00 -9.74 12.23
CA VAL A 79 -7.71 -9.63 11.52
C VAL A 79 -7.67 -8.31 10.79
N PHE A 80 -6.64 -7.49 11.06
CA PHE A 80 -6.42 -6.24 10.35
C PHE A 80 -5.11 -6.32 9.55
N GLY A 81 -5.24 -6.47 8.24
CA GLY A 81 -4.13 -6.54 7.30
C GLY A 81 -3.64 -5.17 6.85
N SER A 82 -2.72 -5.19 5.88
CA SER A 82 -2.14 -3.97 5.32
C SER A 82 -1.99 -4.08 3.81
N GLY A 83 -2.22 -2.96 3.12
CA GLY A 83 -1.90 -2.76 1.70
C GLY A 83 -0.40 -2.73 1.40
N ALA A 84 0.45 -2.79 2.43
CA ALA A 84 1.89 -3.01 2.28
C ALA A 84 2.25 -4.51 2.07
N LEU A 85 1.29 -5.42 2.23
CA LEU A 85 1.51 -6.84 1.93
C LEU A 85 1.58 -7.05 0.41
N THR A 86 2.37 -8.05 0.00
CA THR A 86 2.28 -8.56 -1.38
C THR A 86 0.93 -9.23 -1.62
N ASN A 87 0.56 -9.42 -2.88
CA ASN A 87 -0.71 -10.05 -3.25
C ASN A 87 -0.85 -11.46 -2.66
N GLU A 88 0.23 -12.23 -2.64
CA GLU A 88 0.28 -13.60 -2.11
C GLU A 88 0.06 -13.59 -0.59
N LYS A 89 0.72 -12.66 0.11
CA LYS A 89 0.55 -12.51 1.57
C LYS A 89 -0.85 -12.03 1.92
N ALA A 90 -1.42 -11.10 1.16
CA ALA A 90 -2.80 -10.65 1.33
C ALA A 90 -3.79 -11.81 1.13
N TYR A 91 -3.56 -12.64 0.11
CA TYR A 91 -4.35 -13.84 -0.14
C TYR A 91 -4.23 -14.87 1.00
N TYR A 92 -3.01 -15.13 1.48
CA TYR A 92 -2.79 -16.02 2.62
C TYR A 92 -3.43 -15.50 3.90
N LEU A 93 -3.37 -14.19 4.18
CA LEU A 93 -4.04 -13.59 5.32
C LEU A 93 -5.56 -13.78 5.24
N GLY A 94 -6.14 -13.62 4.06
CA GLY A 94 -7.56 -13.88 3.80
C GLY A 94 -7.95 -15.34 4.02
N LYS A 95 -7.11 -16.29 3.59
CA LYS A 95 -7.28 -17.72 3.84
C LYS A 95 -7.14 -18.06 5.31
N PHE A 96 -6.12 -17.52 5.98
CA PHE A 96 -5.88 -17.74 7.39
C PHE A 96 -7.07 -17.28 8.24
N ALA A 97 -7.59 -16.07 8.00
CA ALA A 97 -8.77 -15.55 8.68
C ALA A 97 -10.01 -16.45 8.47
N ARG A 98 -10.29 -16.84 7.23
CA ARG A 98 -11.53 -17.56 6.88
C ARG A 98 -11.47 -19.07 7.19
N LEU A 99 -10.34 -19.72 6.94
CA LEU A 99 -10.21 -21.17 7.02
C LEU A 99 -9.69 -21.63 8.39
N VAL A 100 -8.69 -20.93 8.93
CA VAL A 100 -8.04 -21.31 10.19
C VAL A 100 -8.74 -20.66 11.38
N LEU A 101 -8.86 -19.33 11.38
CA LEU A 101 -9.52 -18.60 12.46
C LEU A 101 -11.06 -18.67 12.39
N ARG A 102 -11.61 -19.04 11.22
CA ARG A 102 -13.06 -19.12 10.96
C ARG A 102 -13.80 -17.83 11.32
N THR A 103 -13.13 -16.69 11.21
CA THR A 103 -13.72 -15.39 11.48
C THR A 103 -14.19 -14.71 10.18
N PRO A 104 -15.37 -14.08 10.17
CA PRO A 104 -15.76 -13.18 9.09
C PRO A 104 -15.05 -11.82 9.17
N HIS A 105 -14.44 -11.50 10.32
CA HIS A 105 -13.87 -10.18 10.60
C HIS A 105 -12.43 -10.08 10.10
N ILE A 106 -12.29 -9.67 8.85
CA ILE A 106 -11.02 -9.30 8.25
C ILE A 106 -11.17 -7.97 7.51
N ASP A 107 -10.21 -7.07 7.74
CA ASP A 107 -10.16 -5.78 7.07
C ASP A 107 -8.73 -5.29 6.86
N TYR A 108 -8.56 -4.13 6.22
CA TYR A 108 -7.27 -3.47 6.04
C TYR A 108 -7.45 -1.96 5.81
N ASN A 109 -6.34 -1.23 5.72
CA ASN A 109 -6.33 0.23 5.54
C ASN A 109 -7.14 0.73 4.32
N GLY A 110 -7.36 -0.11 3.30
CA GLY A 110 -8.13 0.25 2.11
C GLY A 110 -9.60 0.59 2.38
N ARG A 111 -10.17 0.16 3.51
CA ARG A 111 -11.53 0.56 3.92
C ARG A 111 -11.64 2.07 4.10
N TYR A 112 -10.62 2.72 4.65
CA TYR A 112 -10.66 4.15 4.96
C TYR A 112 -10.46 5.03 3.73
N CYS A 113 -9.59 4.62 2.80
CA CYS A 113 -9.18 5.48 1.69
C CYS A 113 -9.85 5.16 0.34
N MET A 114 -10.29 3.92 0.10
CA MET A 114 -10.70 3.49 -1.24
C MET A 114 -12.09 2.85 -1.31
N SER A 115 -12.81 2.67 -0.20
CA SER A 115 -14.11 1.96 -0.20
C SER A 115 -15.19 2.68 -0.99
N SER A 116 -15.34 4.00 -0.83
CA SER A 116 -16.32 4.80 -1.57
C SER A 116 -16.02 4.84 -3.07
N ALA A 117 -14.75 5.00 -3.43
CA ALA A 117 -14.31 4.98 -4.83
C ALA A 117 -14.59 3.62 -5.47
N ALA A 118 -14.27 2.52 -4.78
CA ALA A 118 -14.55 1.17 -5.24
C ALA A 118 -16.05 0.91 -5.44
N ALA A 119 -16.89 1.34 -4.51
CA ALA A 119 -18.34 1.20 -4.64
C ALA A 119 -18.89 1.99 -5.84
N ALA A 120 -18.41 3.21 -6.07
CA ALA A 120 -18.82 4.05 -7.20
C ALA A 120 -18.36 3.45 -8.54
N SER A 121 -17.09 3.06 -8.65
CA SER A 121 -16.52 2.47 -9.88
C SER A 121 -17.17 1.14 -10.25
N ASN A 122 -17.46 0.27 -9.27
CA ASN A 122 -18.20 -0.96 -9.53
C ASN A 122 -19.61 -0.68 -10.07
N LYS A 123 -20.32 0.29 -9.51
CA LYS A 123 -21.67 0.65 -9.98
C LYS A 123 -21.66 1.28 -11.37
N ALA A 124 -20.68 2.13 -11.67
CA ALA A 124 -20.61 2.85 -12.94
C ALA A 124 -20.02 2.01 -14.08
N PHE A 125 -19.02 1.18 -13.78
CA PHE A 125 -18.18 0.53 -14.79
C PHE A 125 -17.97 -0.97 -14.58
N GLY A 126 -18.44 -1.55 -13.46
CA GLY A 126 -18.21 -2.96 -13.13
C GLY A 126 -16.75 -3.28 -12.76
N ILE A 127 -15.94 -2.27 -12.44
CA ILE A 127 -14.52 -2.40 -12.10
C ILE A 127 -14.28 -1.91 -10.68
N ASP A 128 -13.59 -2.73 -9.87
CA ASP A 128 -13.40 -2.46 -8.44
C ASP A 128 -12.45 -1.28 -8.18
N ARG A 129 -11.16 -1.48 -8.42
CA ARG A 129 -10.13 -0.50 -8.08
C ARG A 129 -9.08 -0.37 -9.16
N GLY A 130 -8.48 0.81 -9.20
CA GLY A 130 -7.44 1.17 -10.16
C GLY A 130 -7.88 2.28 -11.10
N LEU A 131 -6.93 2.82 -11.84
CA LEU A 131 -7.23 3.68 -12.96
C LEU A 131 -7.71 2.80 -14.13
N PRO A 132 -8.78 3.18 -14.84
CA PRO A 132 -9.25 2.44 -16.01
C PRO A 132 -8.35 2.64 -17.24
N PHE A 133 -7.21 3.31 -17.08
CA PHE A 133 -6.24 3.62 -18.12
C PHE A 133 -4.80 3.64 -17.55
N PRO A 134 -3.77 3.43 -18.38
CA PRO A 134 -2.37 3.64 -18.01
C PRO A 134 -2.11 5.08 -17.54
N VAL A 135 -1.33 5.25 -16.47
CA VAL A 135 -0.98 6.59 -15.94
C VAL A 135 -0.31 7.47 -16.99
N SER A 136 0.44 6.87 -17.93
CA SER A 136 1.09 7.57 -19.04
C SER A 136 0.12 8.33 -19.93
N ASP A 137 -1.15 7.90 -20.01
CA ASP A 137 -2.16 8.51 -20.87
C ASP A 137 -2.56 9.92 -20.39
N LEU A 138 -2.22 10.27 -19.15
CA LEU A 138 -2.39 11.64 -18.64
C LEU A 138 -1.65 12.66 -19.52
N ALA A 139 -0.48 12.32 -20.07
CA ALA A 139 0.29 13.20 -20.96
C ALA A 139 -0.43 13.52 -22.28
N LEU A 140 -1.37 12.68 -22.70
CA LEU A 140 -2.11 12.80 -23.95
C LEU A 140 -3.44 13.54 -23.77
N ALA A 141 -3.87 13.75 -22.52
CA ALA A 141 -5.17 14.34 -22.22
C ALA A 141 -5.20 15.83 -22.58
N ARG A 142 -6.15 16.25 -23.44
CA ARG A 142 -6.36 17.68 -23.75
C ARG A 142 -6.81 18.49 -22.53
N THR A 143 -7.51 17.85 -21.60
CA THR A 143 -7.96 18.46 -20.35
C THR A 143 -7.96 17.43 -19.24
N ILE A 144 -7.44 17.80 -18.08
CA ILE A 144 -7.48 17.00 -16.86
C ILE A 144 -8.26 17.80 -15.82
N LEU A 145 -9.24 17.14 -15.19
CA LEU A 145 -9.95 17.64 -14.02
C LEU A 145 -9.49 16.83 -12.79
N LEU A 146 -8.83 17.51 -11.86
CA LEU A 146 -8.35 16.94 -10.60
C LEU A 146 -9.24 17.42 -9.45
N VAL A 147 -9.97 16.51 -8.81
CA VAL A 147 -10.90 16.84 -7.71
C VAL A 147 -10.43 16.19 -6.42
N GLY A 148 -10.16 17.00 -5.39
CA GLY A 148 -9.79 16.52 -4.04
C GLY A 148 -8.51 15.68 -3.99
N GLY A 149 -7.56 15.94 -4.89
CA GLY A 149 -6.31 15.19 -5.01
C GLY A 149 -5.09 16.10 -5.00
N ASN A 150 -3.99 15.62 -4.41
CA ASN A 150 -2.68 16.30 -4.39
C ASN A 150 -1.55 15.37 -4.85
N PRO A 151 -1.56 14.94 -6.13
CA PRO A 151 -0.65 13.92 -6.64
C PRO A 151 0.82 14.35 -6.64
N LEU A 152 1.12 15.66 -6.60
CA LEU A 152 2.50 16.15 -6.56
C LEU A 152 3.19 15.82 -5.23
N GLU A 153 2.45 15.81 -4.11
CA GLU A 153 2.97 15.41 -2.81
C GLU A 153 2.78 13.91 -2.54
N THR A 154 1.60 13.37 -2.88
CA THR A 154 1.25 11.99 -2.52
C THR A 154 1.78 10.96 -3.50
N LEU A 155 1.97 11.34 -4.77
CA LEU A 155 2.44 10.49 -5.86
C LEU A 155 3.50 11.23 -6.72
N PRO A 156 4.60 11.77 -6.15
CA PRO A 156 5.47 12.72 -6.85
C PRO A 156 5.99 12.28 -8.23
N PRO A 157 6.31 10.98 -8.48
CA PRO A 157 6.70 10.55 -9.81
C PRO A 157 5.63 10.77 -10.89
N MET A 158 4.35 10.93 -10.52
CA MET A 158 3.27 11.25 -11.46
C MET A 158 3.33 12.69 -11.98
N ALA A 159 4.02 13.62 -11.30
CA ALA A 159 4.12 15.02 -11.71
C ALA A 159 4.60 15.16 -13.17
N GLN A 160 5.49 14.26 -13.61
CA GLN A 160 6.01 14.22 -14.97
C GLN A 160 4.92 14.18 -16.05
N TRP A 161 3.82 13.48 -15.78
CA TRP A 161 2.74 13.30 -16.75
C TRP A 161 1.87 14.56 -16.86
N PHE A 162 1.67 15.27 -15.75
CA PHE A 162 0.99 16.57 -15.74
C PHE A 162 1.85 17.65 -16.41
N GLU A 163 3.16 17.62 -16.20
CA GLU A 163 4.12 18.51 -16.87
C GLU A 163 4.12 18.29 -18.39
N GLU A 164 4.21 17.03 -18.83
CA GLU A 164 4.17 16.65 -20.25
C GLU A 164 2.84 17.05 -20.90
N GLN A 165 1.71 16.83 -20.21
CA GLN A 165 0.40 17.26 -20.67
C GLN A 165 0.31 18.78 -20.89
N ARG A 166 0.85 19.58 -19.97
CA ARG A 166 0.89 21.04 -20.09
C ARG A 166 1.81 21.50 -21.22
N ALA A 167 2.95 20.82 -21.40
CA ALA A 167 3.86 21.10 -22.51
C ALA A 167 3.20 20.85 -23.88
N HIS A 168 2.29 19.86 -23.96
CA HIS A 168 1.45 19.63 -25.14
C HIS A 168 0.28 20.63 -25.31
N GLY A 169 0.23 21.70 -24.52
CA GLY A 169 -0.83 22.72 -24.56
C GLY A 169 -2.13 22.30 -23.89
N GLY A 170 -2.10 21.23 -23.09
CA GLY A 170 -3.25 20.74 -22.35
C GLY A 170 -3.66 21.65 -21.18
N ARG A 171 -4.91 21.50 -20.74
CA ARG A 171 -5.48 22.27 -19.62
C ARG A 171 -5.57 21.41 -18.36
N LEU A 172 -5.13 21.93 -17.22
CA LEU A 172 -5.30 21.31 -15.91
C LEU A 172 -6.24 22.16 -15.07
N ILE A 173 -7.36 21.57 -14.64
CA ILE A 173 -8.35 22.19 -13.77
C ILE A 173 -8.29 21.48 -12.43
N VAL A 174 -8.14 22.24 -11.34
CA VAL A 174 -8.03 21.70 -9.99
C VAL A 174 -9.20 22.20 -9.15
N VAL A 175 -9.88 21.27 -8.49
CA VAL A 175 -10.96 21.52 -7.53
C VAL A 175 -10.51 20.96 -6.19
N ASP A 176 -9.90 21.83 -5.39
CA ASP A 176 -9.47 21.53 -4.03
C ASP A 176 -9.77 22.75 -3.15
N PRO A 177 -10.27 22.58 -1.91
CA PRO A 177 -10.49 23.70 -0.99
C PRO A 177 -9.18 24.39 -0.56
N ARG A 178 -8.02 23.78 -0.80
CA ARG A 178 -6.71 24.33 -0.47
C ARG A 178 -5.89 24.53 -1.73
N ARG A 179 -5.08 25.59 -1.73
CA ARG A 179 -4.01 25.73 -2.70
C ARG A 179 -2.84 24.85 -2.27
N THR A 180 -2.55 23.81 -3.04
CA THR A 180 -1.36 22.96 -2.88
C THR A 180 -0.20 23.51 -3.70
N ALA A 181 1.01 23.04 -3.41
CA ALA A 181 2.22 23.40 -4.15
C ALA A 181 2.20 22.87 -5.59
#